data_AF-A0A1H6EH30-F1
#
_entry.id   AF-A0A1H6EH30-F1
#
_cell.length_a   1.000
_cell.length_b   1.000
_cell.length_c   1.000
_cell.angle_alpha   90.00
_cell.angle_beta   90.00
_cell.angle_gamma   90.00
#
_symmetry.space_group_name_H-M   'P 1'
#
loop_
_entity.id
_entity.type
_entity.pdbx_description
1 polymer ?
#
loop_
_entity_poly.entity_id
_entity_poly.type
_entity_poly.pdbx_seq_one_letter_code
_entity_poly.pdbx_strand_id
1 'polypeptide(L)'
;MPAPVNVLAAALVLTAPPAIAPAPAHAAATISCHTSGGAEFSPGVRTVRQDHRVDYFGDERECVDHSDLGIGAARFYADLRDVKLSCLAGDVGRGHGRAMIRWDVRGTPLVSELDVTVTEGAVNTATATGMVVSGPFEGQRFTGHFDTRLLGRTGECSAHPGSDGVRRAPFKGDFSVG
;
A
#
# COMPACT_ATOMS: atom_id res chain seq x y z
N MET A 1 9.98 83.79 -25.59
CA MET A 1 9.30 82.52 -25.90
C MET A 1 9.74 81.50 -24.85
N PRO A 2 8.91 81.21 -23.83
CA PRO A 2 9.25 80.26 -22.76
C PRO A 2 8.83 78.83 -23.12
N ALA A 3 9.70 77.86 -22.83
CA ALA A 3 9.50 76.43 -23.11
C ALA A 3 8.64 75.74 -22.04
N PRO A 4 7.82 74.73 -22.39
CA PRO A 4 7.02 73.99 -21.43
C PRO A 4 7.87 72.97 -20.65
N VAL A 5 7.70 72.96 -19.33
CA VAL A 5 8.27 71.98 -18.40
C VAL A 5 7.28 70.83 -18.28
N ASN A 6 7.66 69.64 -18.75
CA ASN A 6 6.87 68.41 -18.59
C ASN A 6 7.12 67.83 -17.19
N VAL A 7 6.09 67.86 -16.34
CA VAL A 7 6.08 67.20 -15.03
C VAL A 7 5.67 65.74 -15.23
N LEU A 8 6.63 64.81 -15.07
CA LEU A 8 6.35 63.38 -15.02
C LEU A 8 5.76 63.03 -13.65
N ALA A 9 4.48 62.67 -13.62
CA ALA A 9 3.84 62.11 -12.43
C ALA A 9 4.16 60.60 -12.33
N ALA A 10 4.91 60.21 -11.30
CA ALA A 10 5.18 58.81 -10.98
C ALA A 10 3.97 58.20 -10.25
N ALA A 11 3.24 57.31 -10.93
CA ALA A 11 2.16 56.54 -10.34
C ALA A 11 2.73 55.33 -9.58
N LEU A 12 2.67 55.37 -8.25
CA LEU A 12 2.94 54.23 -7.37
C LEU A 12 1.77 53.24 -7.43
N VAL A 13 1.97 52.12 -8.12
CA VAL A 13 1.03 50.98 -8.12
C VAL A 13 1.32 50.15 -6.86
N LEU A 14 0.45 50.25 -5.85
CA LEU A 14 0.45 49.35 -4.70
C LEU A 14 -0.04 47.96 -5.14
N THR A 15 0.88 47.01 -5.31
CA THR A 15 0.55 45.61 -5.50
C THR A 15 0.18 45.00 -4.15
N ALA A 16 -1.10 44.74 -3.92
CA ALA A 16 -1.56 43.97 -2.77
C ALA A 16 -1.00 42.53 -2.88
N PRO A 17 -0.45 41.96 -1.79
CA PRO A 17 -0.01 40.57 -1.81
C PRO A 17 -1.20 39.63 -2.08
N PRO A 18 -1.03 38.58 -2.89
CA PRO A 18 -2.09 37.62 -3.12
C PRO A 18 -2.48 36.98 -1.78
N ALA A 19 -3.77 37.00 -1.47
CA ALA A 19 -4.31 36.24 -0.36
C ALA A 19 -4.09 34.75 -0.67
N ILE A 20 -3.16 34.13 0.06
CA ILE A 20 -2.97 32.68 0.04
C ILE A 20 -4.23 32.11 0.70
N ALA A 21 -5.19 31.66 -0.12
CA ALA A 21 -6.35 30.96 0.38
C ALA A 21 -5.85 29.72 1.15
N PRO A 22 -6.29 29.49 2.40
CA PRO A 22 -5.97 28.24 3.08
C PRO A 22 -6.48 27.10 2.21
N ALA A 23 -5.57 26.21 1.80
CA ALA A 23 -5.97 24.98 1.15
C ALA A 23 -6.99 24.28 2.07
N PRO A 24 -8.08 23.71 1.51
CA PRO A 24 -9.03 22.98 2.32
C PRO A 24 -8.27 21.95 3.15
N ALA A 25 -8.40 22.03 4.47
CA ALA A 25 -7.96 20.99 5.39
C ALA A 25 -8.88 19.80 5.15
N HIS A 26 -8.65 19.05 4.08
CA HIS A 26 -9.26 17.75 3.88
C HIS A 26 -8.82 16.92 5.07
N ALA A 27 -9.78 16.58 5.95
CA ALA A 27 -9.57 15.56 6.96
C ALA A 27 -8.95 14.36 6.24
N ALA A 28 -7.82 13.86 6.75
CA ALA A 28 -7.10 12.75 6.15
C ALA A 28 -8.10 11.62 5.88
N ALA A 29 -8.50 11.49 4.63
CA ALA A 29 -9.54 10.59 4.22
C ALA A 29 -8.98 9.18 4.34
N THR A 30 -9.48 8.41 5.31
CA THR A 30 -9.04 7.04 5.51
C THR A 30 -9.99 6.06 4.83
N ILE A 31 -9.45 5.13 4.06
CA ILE A 31 -10.19 3.96 3.58
C ILE A 31 -9.66 2.74 4.28
N SER A 32 -10.55 1.83 4.65
CA SER A 32 -10.19 0.53 5.23
C SER A 32 -10.88 -0.58 4.47
N CYS A 33 -10.15 -1.64 4.12
CA CYS A 33 -10.69 -2.76 3.37
C CYS A 33 -10.26 -4.07 4.00
N HIS A 34 -11.17 -5.04 3.99
CA HIS A 34 -10.82 -6.43 4.21
C HIS A 34 -10.13 -6.98 2.95
N THR A 35 -9.27 -7.99 3.10
CA THR A 35 -8.63 -8.65 1.97
C THR A 35 -8.46 -10.14 2.22
N SER A 36 -8.44 -10.92 1.15
CA SER A 36 -8.11 -12.33 1.14
C SER A 36 -7.58 -12.72 -0.21
N GLY A 37 -6.95 -13.87 -0.34
CA GLY A 37 -6.60 -14.43 -1.64
C GLY A 37 -5.51 -15.48 -1.54
N GLY A 38 -4.65 -15.52 -2.55
CA GLY A 38 -3.49 -16.42 -2.60
C GLY A 38 -2.16 -15.67 -2.48
N ALA A 39 -1.19 -16.31 -1.84
CA ALA A 39 0.21 -15.93 -1.86
C ALA A 39 1.01 -17.03 -2.56
N GLU A 40 1.95 -16.63 -3.41
CA GLU A 40 2.93 -17.52 -4.05
C GLU A 40 4.33 -17.22 -3.51
N PHE A 41 5.12 -18.27 -3.27
CA PHE A 41 6.45 -18.17 -2.70
C PHE A 41 7.47 -18.79 -3.65
N SER A 42 8.52 -18.04 -3.96
CA SER A 42 9.64 -18.50 -4.76
C SER A 42 10.96 -18.31 -3.99
N PRO A 43 11.78 -19.36 -3.80
CA PRO A 43 11.68 -20.70 -4.41
C PRO A 43 10.66 -21.66 -3.75
N GLY A 44 10.06 -21.27 -2.63
CA GLY A 44 9.13 -22.08 -1.82
C GLY A 44 9.59 -22.10 -0.35
N VAL A 45 8.65 -21.98 0.59
CA VAL A 45 8.97 -21.89 2.02
C VAL A 45 9.39 -23.25 2.56
N ARG A 46 10.55 -23.31 3.21
CA ARG A 46 11.17 -24.52 3.75
C ARG A 46 11.42 -24.40 5.25
N THR A 47 11.90 -25.47 5.87
CA THR A 47 12.30 -25.49 7.28
C THR A 47 13.46 -24.54 7.58
N VAL A 48 14.36 -24.34 6.62
CA VAL A 48 15.48 -23.41 6.72
C VAL A 48 15.02 -22.01 6.32
N ARG A 49 15.40 -21.03 7.14
CA ARG A 49 15.18 -19.61 6.85
C ARG A 49 16.02 -19.16 5.66
N GLN A 50 15.37 -18.57 4.68
CA GLN A 50 15.98 -18.02 3.47
C GLN A 50 15.14 -16.85 2.94
N ASP A 51 15.71 -16.09 2.01
CA ASP A 51 15.03 -14.99 1.33
C ASP A 51 14.07 -15.55 0.27
N HIS A 52 12.90 -14.91 0.16
CA HIS A 52 11.88 -15.29 -0.81
C HIS A 52 11.40 -14.07 -1.59
N ARG A 53 10.99 -14.34 -2.83
CA ARG A 53 10.01 -13.52 -3.52
C ARG A 53 8.62 -14.00 -3.15
N VAL A 54 7.73 -13.07 -2.83
CA VAL A 54 6.35 -13.36 -2.45
C VAL A 54 5.40 -12.52 -3.28
N ASP A 55 4.56 -13.19 -4.06
CA ASP A 55 3.53 -12.57 -4.89
C ASP A 55 2.16 -12.77 -4.24
N TYR A 56 1.45 -11.68 -3.92
CA TYR A 56 0.10 -11.71 -3.36
C TYR A 56 -0.94 -11.36 -4.43
N PHE A 57 -2.00 -12.15 -4.49
CA PHE A 57 -3.14 -11.97 -5.39
C PHE A 57 -4.42 -11.98 -4.58
N GLY A 58 -4.95 -10.79 -4.31
CA GLY A 58 -6.18 -10.61 -3.56
C GLY A 58 -7.44 -10.86 -4.40
N ASP A 59 -8.49 -11.28 -3.73
CA ASP A 59 -9.87 -11.24 -4.19
C ASP A 59 -10.41 -9.80 -4.07
N GLU A 60 -11.49 -9.52 -4.79
CA GLU A 60 -12.25 -8.29 -4.58
C GLU A 60 -13.03 -8.37 -3.26
N ARG A 61 -12.93 -7.33 -2.44
CA ARG A 61 -13.54 -7.26 -1.11
C ARG A 61 -14.08 -5.88 -0.81
N GLU A 62 -15.12 -5.83 0.01
CA GLU A 62 -15.78 -4.59 0.42
C GLU A 62 -14.84 -3.69 1.24
N CYS A 63 -15.04 -2.39 1.09
CA CYS A 63 -14.31 -1.36 1.80
C CYS A 63 -15.26 -0.44 2.57
N VAL A 64 -14.75 0.12 3.67
CA VAL A 64 -15.35 1.25 4.36
C VAL A 64 -14.64 2.51 3.86
N ASP A 65 -15.40 3.37 3.19
CA ASP A 65 -14.89 4.59 2.56
C ASP A 65 -15.23 5.84 3.37
N HIS A 66 -14.20 6.59 3.78
CA HIS A 66 -14.32 7.92 4.38
C HIS A 66 -13.68 9.03 3.52
N SER A 67 -13.47 8.76 2.22
CA SER A 67 -12.84 9.68 1.26
C SER A 67 -13.80 10.46 0.36
N ASP A 68 -15.10 10.24 0.51
CA ASP A 68 -16.17 10.76 -0.36
C ASP A 68 -16.09 10.32 -1.84
N LEU A 69 -15.12 9.47 -2.21
CA LEU A 69 -14.96 8.98 -3.59
C LEU A 69 -16.03 7.94 -3.97
N GLY A 70 -16.61 7.25 -2.99
CA GLY A 70 -17.60 6.19 -3.21
C GLY A 70 -16.94 4.86 -3.58
N ILE A 71 -15.87 4.49 -2.88
CA ILE A 71 -15.21 3.19 -3.00
C ILE A 71 -16.12 2.13 -2.38
N GLY A 72 -16.59 1.19 -3.20
CA GLY A 72 -17.39 0.06 -2.73
C GLY A 72 -16.55 -1.17 -2.42
N ALA A 73 -15.51 -1.40 -3.21
CA ALA A 73 -14.65 -2.56 -3.08
C ALA A 73 -13.22 -2.28 -3.55
N ALA A 74 -12.29 -3.14 -3.17
CA ALA A 74 -10.91 -3.10 -3.63
C ALA A 74 -10.34 -4.51 -3.83
N ARG A 75 -9.32 -4.58 -4.68
CA ARG A 75 -8.49 -5.76 -4.86
C ARG A 75 -7.02 -5.41 -4.68
N PHE A 76 -6.32 -6.19 -3.86
CA PHE A 76 -4.93 -5.97 -3.50
C PHE A 76 -3.99 -6.92 -4.25
N TYR A 77 -2.85 -6.40 -4.70
CA TYR A 77 -1.77 -7.17 -5.31
C TYR A 77 -0.43 -6.69 -4.74
N ALA A 78 0.52 -7.59 -4.55
CA ALA A 78 1.88 -7.21 -4.16
C ALA A 78 2.95 -8.14 -4.73
N ASP A 79 4.10 -7.56 -5.10
CA ASP A 79 5.35 -8.24 -5.44
C ASP A 79 6.38 -7.84 -4.39
N LEU A 80 6.71 -8.77 -3.49
CA LEU A 80 7.65 -8.55 -2.39
C LEU A 80 8.92 -9.37 -2.60
N ARG A 81 10.04 -8.81 -2.17
CA ARG A 81 11.38 -9.38 -2.29
C ARG A 81 12.09 -9.37 -0.95
N ASP A 82 13.07 -10.25 -0.86
CA ASP A 82 13.95 -10.42 0.30
C ASP A 82 13.18 -10.69 1.60
N VAL A 83 12.00 -11.32 1.49
CA VAL A 83 11.17 -11.68 2.64
C VAL A 83 11.74 -12.95 3.27
N LYS A 84 12.25 -12.86 4.48
CA LYS A 84 12.80 -14.02 5.21
C LYS A 84 11.68 -14.86 5.79
N LEU A 85 11.46 -16.04 5.23
CA LEU A 85 10.44 -16.98 5.68
C LEU A 85 11.06 -18.31 6.07
N SER A 86 10.42 -19.01 6.99
CA SER A 86 10.68 -20.43 7.24
C SER A 86 9.46 -21.08 7.88
N CYS A 87 9.37 -22.40 7.77
CA CYS A 87 8.33 -23.20 8.43
C CYS A 87 8.51 -23.33 9.95
N LEU A 88 9.73 -23.13 10.47
CA LEU A 88 10.05 -23.40 11.87
C LEU A 88 10.10 -22.12 12.70
N ALA A 89 10.61 -21.06 12.10
CA ALA A 89 10.64 -19.74 12.70
C ALA A 89 9.24 -19.17 12.54
N GLY A 90 8.51 -19.09 13.67
CA GLY A 90 7.17 -18.52 13.74
C GLY A 90 7.15 -17.01 13.54
N ASP A 91 8.02 -16.47 12.68
CA ASP A 91 8.21 -15.05 12.44
C ASP A 91 8.42 -14.80 10.94
N VAL A 92 7.69 -13.81 10.44
CA VAL A 92 7.83 -13.29 9.08
C VAL A 92 8.90 -12.22 9.13
N GLY A 93 10.01 -12.42 8.43
CA GLY A 93 11.08 -11.45 8.38
C GLY A 93 10.75 -10.23 7.51
N ARG A 94 11.61 -9.24 7.60
CA ARG A 94 11.51 -8.00 6.81
C ARG A 94 11.62 -8.29 5.31
N GLY A 95 11.00 -7.43 4.50
CA GLY A 95 11.07 -7.46 3.04
C GLY A 95 10.57 -6.14 2.46
N HIS A 96 10.66 -5.97 1.14
CA HIS A 96 10.22 -4.76 0.47
C HIS A 96 9.73 -5.05 -0.94
N GLY A 97 9.00 -4.13 -1.56
CA GLY A 97 8.54 -4.30 -2.92
C GLY A 97 7.48 -3.30 -3.32
N ARG A 98 6.68 -3.69 -4.30
CA ARG A 98 5.59 -2.85 -4.83
C ARG A 98 4.25 -3.52 -4.59
N ALA A 99 3.24 -2.70 -4.34
CA ALA A 99 1.86 -3.14 -4.29
C ALA A 99 1.00 -2.32 -5.25
N MET A 100 -0.13 -2.89 -5.62
CA MET A 100 -1.16 -2.26 -6.42
C MET A 100 -2.51 -2.51 -5.76
N ILE A 101 -3.31 -1.47 -5.61
CA ILE A 101 -4.70 -1.58 -5.20
C ILE A 101 -5.56 -1.15 -6.38
N ARG A 102 -6.45 -2.04 -6.81
CA ARG A 102 -7.50 -1.74 -7.77
C ARG A 102 -8.78 -1.44 -7.00
N TRP A 103 -9.27 -0.21 -7.11
CA TRP A 103 -10.48 0.27 -6.47
C TRP A 103 -11.67 0.13 -7.43
N ASP A 104 -12.82 -0.26 -6.89
CA ASP A 104 -14.10 -0.09 -7.58
C ASP A 104 -14.79 1.18 -7.06
N VAL A 105 -14.83 2.21 -7.90
CA VAL A 105 -15.45 3.50 -7.60
C VAL A 105 -16.73 3.61 -8.39
N ARG A 106 -17.85 3.20 -7.77
CA ARG A 106 -19.18 3.19 -8.41
C ARG A 106 -19.19 2.48 -9.77
N GLY A 107 -18.52 1.33 -9.87
CA GLY A 107 -18.38 0.55 -11.11
C GLY A 107 -17.23 0.98 -12.01
N THR A 108 -16.50 2.04 -11.67
CA THR A 108 -15.33 2.51 -12.44
C THR A 108 -14.04 2.06 -11.75
N PRO A 109 -13.18 1.26 -12.44
CA PRO A 109 -11.93 0.82 -11.86
C PRO A 109 -10.91 1.95 -11.82
N LEU A 110 -10.37 2.23 -10.64
CA LEU A 110 -9.17 3.07 -10.46
C LEU A 110 -8.03 2.23 -9.89
N VAL A 111 -6.79 2.71 -10.06
CA VAL A 111 -5.59 2.02 -9.59
C VAL A 111 -4.73 2.95 -8.75
N SER A 112 -4.24 2.44 -7.63
CA SER A 112 -3.15 3.02 -6.85
C SER A 112 -1.95 2.11 -6.88
N GLU A 113 -0.77 2.68 -7.10
CA GLU A 113 0.51 1.98 -6.95
C GLU A 113 1.19 2.42 -5.66
N LEU A 114 1.87 1.49 -5.01
CA LEU A 114 2.47 1.72 -3.70
C LEU A 114 3.88 1.13 -3.64
N ASP A 115 4.77 1.82 -2.94
CA ASP A 115 6.00 1.24 -2.44
C ASP A 115 5.77 0.75 -1.02
N VAL A 116 6.04 -0.54 -0.78
CA VAL A 116 5.72 -1.21 0.48
C VAL A 116 6.94 -1.87 1.09
N THR A 117 7.00 -1.83 2.41
CA THR A 117 7.97 -2.53 3.25
C THR A 117 7.20 -3.42 4.22
N VAL A 118 7.61 -4.68 4.30
CA VAL A 118 7.15 -5.61 5.32
C VAL A 118 8.04 -5.45 6.54
N THR A 119 7.43 -5.12 7.67
CA THR A 119 8.08 -5.17 8.97
C THR A 119 7.93 -6.56 9.57
N GLU A 120 8.87 -6.90 10.44
CA GLU A 120 8.87 -8.19 11.15
C GLU A 120 7.53 -8.42 11.85
N GLY A 121 6.94 -9.58 11.63
CA GLY A 121 5.64 -9.96 12.16
C GLY A 121 5.72 -11.24 12.98
N ALA A 122 4.77 -11.41 13.89
CA ALA A 122 4.68 -12.59 14.73
C ALA A 122 3.74 -13.64 14.11
N VAL A 123 4.15 -14.90 14.12
CA VAL A 123 3.37 -16.12 13.86
C VAL A 123 2.33 -15.97 12.75
N ASN A 124 2.75 -16.19 11.50
CA ASN A 124 1.94 -16.08 10.26
C ASN A 124 1.44 -14.70 9.90
N THR A 125 1.53 -13.73 10.80
CA THR A 125 1.13 -12.35 10.51
C THR A 125 2.31 -11.55 9.98
N ALA A 126 2.04 -10.72 8.98
CA ALA A 126 2.95 -9.77 8.40
C ALA A 126 2.29 -8.39 8.48
N THR A 127 3.06 -7.38 8.89
CA THR A 127 2.62 -5.99 8.78
C THR A 127 3.35 -5.36 7.62
N ALA A 128 2.61 -4.78 6.68
CA ALA A 128 3.17 -4.01 5.58
C ALA A 128 2.83 -2.53 5.77
N THR A 129 3.80 -1.67 5.50
CA THR A 129 3.64 -0.22 5.52
C THR A 129 4.25 0.38 4.27
N GLY A 130 3.74 1.51 3.82
CA GLY A 130 4.19 2.11 2.58
C GLY A 130 3.60 3.48 2.32
N MET A 131 3.87 3.99 1.13
CA MET A 131 3.26 5.22 0.61
C MET A 131 2.65 4.92 -0.76
N VAL A 132 1.51 5.52 -1.05
CA VAL A 132 0.94 5.51 -2.39
C VAL A 132 1.76 6.46 -3.26
N VAL A 133 2.35 5.93 -4.33
CA VAL A 133 3.23 6.69 -5.24
C VAL A 133 2.48 7.22 -6.45
N SER A 134 1.32 6.65 -6.79
CA SER A 134 0.47 7.13 -7.87
C SER A 134 -1.00 6.72 -7.67
N GLY A 135 -1.92 7.46 -8.28
CA GLY A 135 -3.36 7.17 -8.26
C GLY A 135 -4.17 8.09 -7.34
N PRO A 136 -5.43 7.74 -7.02
CA PRO A 136 -6.37 8.64 -6.31
C PRO A 136 -5.93 9.01 -4.88
N PHE A 137 -4.98 8.29 -4.30
CA PHE A 137 -4.47 8.50 -2.95
C PHE A 137 -2.98 8.83 -2.92
N GLU A 138 -2.42 9.38 -3.99
CA GLU A 138 -1.00 9.74 -4.06
C GLU A 138 -0.56 10.54 -2.82
N GLY A 139 0.58 10.13 -2.24
CA GLY A 139 1.14 10.73 -1.03
C GLY A 139 0.48 10.29 0.28
N GLN A 140 -0.57 9.45 0.24
CA GLN A 140 -1.17 8.89 1.45
C GLN A 140 -0.38 7.67 1.96
N ARG A 141 -0.44 7.46 3.28
CA ARG A 141 0.22 6.32 3.91
C ARG A 141 -0.62 5.06 3.73
N PHE A 142 0.06 3.96 3.48
CA PHE A 142 -0.53 2.62 3.48
C PHE A 142 -0.09 1.84 4.72
N THR A 143 -1.04 1.14 5.33
CA THR A 143 -0.78 0.17 6.41
C THR A 143 -1.64 -1.07 6.17
N GLY A 144 -1.08 -2.27 6.32
CA GLY A 144 -1.85 -3.50 6.21
C GLY A 144 -1.33 -4.59 7.14
N HIS A 145 -2.25 -5.45 7.58
CA HIS A 145 -1.98 -6.60 8.43
C HIS A 145 -2.51 -7.85 7.74
N PHE A 146 -1.62 -8.81 7.50
CA PHE A 146 -1.91 -9.99 6.67
C PHE A 146 -1.54 -11.27 7.42
N ASP A 147 -2.46 -12.23 7.50
CA ASP A 147 -2.25 -13.58 7.99
C ASP A 147 -2.20 -14.56 6.80
N THR A 148 -1.05 -15.21 6.63
CA THR A 148 -0.79 -16.18 5.55
C THR A 148 -1.04 -17.63 5.96
N ARG A 149 -1.41 -17.88 7.22
CA ARG A 149 -1.69 -19.21 7.80
C ARG A 149 -0.69 -20.31 7.44
N LEU A 150 0.56 -19.95 7.17
CA LEU A 150 1.61 -20.89 6.75
C LEU A 150 1.84 -22.02 7.77
N LEU A 151 1.58 -21.75 9.05
CA LEU A 151 1.75 -22.67 10.18
C LEU A 151 0.42 -23.25 10.68
N GLY A 152 -0.71 -22.93 10.02
CA GLY A 152 -2.07 -23.08 10.56
C GLY A 152 -2.60 -24.52 10.68
N ARG A 153 -1.90 -25.51 10.12
CA ARG A 153 -2.16 -26.92 10.37
C ARG A 153 -0.83 -27.65 10.44
N THR A 154 -0.50 -28.19 11.61
CA THR A 154 0.54 -29.21 11.83
C THR A 154 0.47 -30.25 10.71
N GLY A 155 1.24 -30.09 9.63
CA GLY A 155 1.10 -30.92 8.44
C GLY A 155 1.55 -30.28 7.11
N GLU A 156 1.28 -29.00 6.85
CA GLU A 156 1.48 -28.44 5.49
C GLU A 156 2.90 -27.94 5.21
N CYS A 157 3.59 -27.43 6.22
CA CYS A 157 5.01 -27.11 6.11
C CYS A 157 5.92 -28.34 6.33
N SER A 158 5.34 -29.52 6.58
CA SER A 158 6.02 -30.83 6.55
C SER A 158 6.20 -31.30 5.10
N ALA A 159 6.89 -30.45 4.35
CA ALA A 159 7.62 -30.83 3.17
C ALA A 159 8.47 -32.06 3.50
N HIS A 160 8.14 -33.21 2.92
CA HIS A 160 8.98 -34.41 3.00
C HIS A 160 10.42 -34.06 2.56
N PRO A 161 11.46 -34.74 3.08
CA PRO A 161 12.83 -34.59 2.57
C PRO A 161 12.81 -34.73 1.04
N GLY A 162 13.17 -33.66 0.31
CA GLY A 162 13.16 -33.62 -1.15
C GLY A 162 11.94 -32.93 -1.82
N SER A 163 10.99 -32.39 -1.06
CA SER A 163 9.95 -31.53 -1.63
C SER A 163 10.42 -30.08 -1.77
N ASP A 164 9.89 -29.37 -2.75
CA ASP A 164 10.33 -28.01 -3.08
C ASP A 164 10.00 -26.95 -2.01
N GLY A 165 9.23 -27.30 -0.98
CA GLY A 165 8.68 -26.40 0.02
C GLY A 165 7.24 -25.95 -0.29
N VAL A 166 6.67 -25.14 0.59
CA VAL A 166 5.33 -24.54 0.39
C VAL A 166 5.44 -23.42 -0.64
N ARG A 167 4.90 -23.64 -1.84
CA ARG A 167 4.90 -22.65 -2.93
C ARG A 167 3.67 -21.76 -2.95
N ARG A 168 2.59 -22.15 -2.28
CA ARG A 168 1.32 -21.41 -2.25
C ARG A 168 0.64 -21.52 -0.90
N ALA A 169 0.00 -20.45 -0.46
CA ALA A 169 -0.85 -20.44 0.73
C ALA A 169 -1.99 -19.43 0.57
N PRO A 170 -3.16 -19.65 1.19
CA PRO A 170 -4.17 -18.61 1.28
C PRO A 170 -3.71 -17.51 2.25
N PHE A 171 -4.16 -16.28 2.02
CA PHE A 171 -4.02 -15.21 3.01
C PHE A 171 -5.35 -14.54 3.30
N LYS A 172 -5.42 -13.88 4.46
CA LYS A 172 -6.48 -12.95 4.85
C LYS A 172 -5.86 -11.76 5.55
N GLY A 173 -6.56 -10.65 5.63
CA GLY A 173 -6.06 -9.48 6.33
C GLY A 173 -6.93 -8.27 6.12
N ASP A 174 -6.36 -7.14 6.51
CA ASP A 174 -6.98 -5.83 6.43
C ASP A 174 -5.91 -4.82 6.00
N PHE A 175 -6.31 -3.80 5.26
CA PHE A 175 -5.43 -2.68 4.96
C PHE A 175 -6.18 -1.35 4.99
N SER A 176 -5.43 -0.29 5.21
CA SER A 176 -5.91 1.08 5.17
C SER A 176 -5.00 2.01 4.38
N VAL A 177 -5.60 3.03 3.79
CA VAL A 177 -4.90 4.14 3.13
C VAL A 177 -5.44 5.45 3.71
N GLY A 178 -4.55 6.30 4.23
CA GLY A 178 -4.89 7.61 4.83
C GLY A 178 -3.94 8.05 5.94
#